data_AF-A0A8H3DGI5-F1
#
_entry.id   AF-A0A8H3DGI5-F1
#
_cell.length_a   1.000
_cell.length_b   1.000
_cell.length_c   1.000
_cell.angle_alpha   90.00
_cell.angle_beta   90.00
_cell.angle_gamma   90.00
#
_symmetry.space_group_name_H-M   'P 1'
#
loop_
_entity.id
_entity.type
_entity.pdbx_description
1 polymer ?
#
loop_
_entity_poly.entity_id
_entity_poly.type
_entity_poly.pdbx_seq_one_letter_code
_entity_poly.pdbx_strand_id
1 'polypeptide(L)'
;MSHEARNDIPSDLRQECLLSLADAVDALAKAAATVAAVARTTAHRFSMDAPVSPGIQVNQGINRGKAPDNFYKPISDQTGGVNKGPHLDVADDEDDHPSSGLSALLPIGIGASKQDWRTSNTVSQPYRLLVDSEADVLLFVCALIDKYQRVICYLPCSPGPLTTYKRLVESVTQSPVHILNSTASSKLDQASANFLENEGAVLLVPETLSPKIEIAGDNSWVIHAGWPVSEAQYITQRKSHKAQNNILVAYTGDRSLYPSGNNIVEQTEPWPKDGASFRASISILRPLYEATLSELPFEMKKRVYSDWLQFRGLHGPRRVEAWTASTMVQRANAYLMDVWRWSGSNAGDNPTPFPAVSTRFVAHNGLQSAVQDGFLRVEDDDTDSHQPAPTPLPRLEPSPTQIDFLSTTGHTYFALSEEFDAIPLMCFIASKYDKVICFLEGQGSLRHYQKLLGKIMGRSVFYPTALSNDHATEEAVLQFISATTPAVLLLACNTANLPSILNERSIDCCIYWGFGIPLKPGIDHLTLRNDDLSDPPCDSHQLQGTGI
;
A
#
# COMPACT_ATOMS: atom_id res chain seq x y z
N MET A 1 -44.12 29.76 24.21
CA MET A 1 -43.33 30.61 25.13
C MET A 1 -42.56 29.68 26.05
N SER A 2 -41.33 29.35 25.66
CA SER A 2 -40.40 28.51 26.44
C SER A 2 -39.23 29.40 26.82
N HIS A 3 -39.08 29.69 28.11
CA HIS A 3 -37.92 30.42 28.63
C HIS A 3 -36.75 29.45 28.74
N GLU A 4 -35.76 29.59 27.85
CA GLU A 4 -34.44 28.99 28.02
C GLU A 4 -33.77 29.59 29.26
N ALA A 5 -33.59 28.78 30.29
CA ALA A 5 -32.78 29.10 31.45
C ALA A 5 -31.30 29.06 31.04
N ARG A 6 -30.72 30.24 30.76
CA ARG A 6 -29.28 30.41 30.65
C ARG A 6 -28.67 30.25 32.04
N ASN A 7 -27.99 29.13 32.25
CA ASN A 7 -27.14 28.92 33.42
C ASN A 7 -25.90 29.82 33.30
N ASP A 8 -25.97 31.00 33.90
CA ASP A 8 -24.81 31.87 34.07
C ASP A 8 -23.84 31.22 35.06
N ILE A 9 -22.79 30.60 34.53
CA ILE A 9 -21.67 30.10 35.33
C ILE A 9 -20.96 31.32 35.93
N PRO A 10 -20.76 31.37 37.26
CA PRO A 10 -20.09 32.49 37.93
C PRO A 10 -18.73 32.79 37.28
N SER A 11 -18.45 34.05 36.98
CA SER A 11 -17.21 34.52 36.34
C SER A 11 -15.95 34.00 37.04
N ASP A 12 -16.01 33.86 38.36
CA ASP A 12 -14.88 33.48 39.21
C ASP A 12 -14.48 32.02 38.99
N LEU A 13 -15.47 31.13 38.79
CA LEU A 13 -15.26 29.72 38.46
C LEU A 13 -14.61 29.55 37.08
N ARG A 14 -14.93 30.40 36.12
CA ARG A 14 -14.25 30.41 34.81
C ARG A 14 -12.80 30.85 34.94
N GLN A 15 -12.52 31.86 35.76
CA GLN A 15 -11.17 32.38 35.95
C GLN A 15 -10.26 31.35 36.63
N GLU A 16 -10.75 30.67 37.67
CA GLU A 16 -10.03 29.58 38.33
C GLU A 16 -9.76 28.40 37.38
N CYS A 17 -10.74 28.03 36.55
CA CYS A 17 -10.56 26.97 35.55
C CYS A 17 -9.50 27.33 34.50
N LEU A 18 -9.48 28.59 34.04
CA LEU A 18 -8.48 29.07 33.07
C LEU A 18 -7.07 29.11 33.66
N LEU A 19 -6.93 29.49 34.94
CA LEU A 19 -5.64 29.46 35.63
C LEU A 19 -5.13 28.02 35.81
N SER A 20 -6.00 27.10 36.25
CA SER A 20 -5.67 25.68 36.37
C SER A 20 -5.27 25.06 35.02
N LEU A 21 -5.94 25.45 33.93
CA LEU A 21 -5.59 25.02 32.59
C LEU A 21 -4.22 25.55 32.15
N ALA A 22 -3.90 26.81 32.44
CA ALA A 22 -2.60 27.40 32.13
C ALA A 22 -1.46 26.69 32.87
N ASP A 23 -1.64 26.39 34.15
CA ASP A 23 -0.66 25.65 34.96
C ASP A 23 -0.46 24.21 34.43
N ALA A 24 -1.53 23.55 33.99
CA ALA A 24 -1.44 22.23 33.38
C ALA A 24 -0.68 22.23 32.04
N VAL A 25 -0.88 23.27 31.21
CA VAL A 25 -0.15 23.45 29.95
C VAL A 25 1.34 23.70 30.20
N ASP A 26 1.68 24.53 31.19
CA ASP A 26 3.08 24.78 31.57
C ASP A 26 3.77 23.52 32.11
N ALA A 27 3.07 22.74 32.94
CA ALA A 27 3.58 21.46 33.43
C ALA A 27 3.84 20.45 32.28
N LEU A 28 2.94 20.40 31.29
CA LEU A 28 3.10 19.54 30.12
C LEU A 28 4.29 19.98 29.25
N ALA A 29 4.48 21.29 29.05
CA ALA A 29 5.61 21.84 28.32
C ALA A 29 6.96 21.50 29.00
N LYS A 30 7.03 21.58 30.33
CA LYS A 30 8.21 21.18 31.11
C LYS A 30 8.50 19.69 31.01
N ALA A 31 7.47 18.84 31.05
CA ALA A 31 7.61 17.40 30.87
C ALA A 31 8.16 17.06 29.48
N ALA A 32 7.60 17.68 28.42
CA ALA A 32 8.06 17.49 27.05
C ALA A 32 9.53 17.92 26.86
N ALA A 33 9.93 19.06 27.42
CA ALA A 33 11.31 19.53 27.39
C ALA A 33 12.27 18.55 28.09
N THR A 34 11.84 17.95 29.21
CA THR A 34 12.62 16.95 29.96
C THR A 34 12.81 15.68 29.14
N VAL A 35 11.75 15.15 28.52
CA VAL A 35 11.83 13.97 27.64
C VAL A 35 12.77 14.23 26.46
N ALA A 36 12.70 15.40 25.83
CA ALA A 36 13.60 15.78 24.74
C ALA A 36 15.07 15.89 25.17
N ALA A 37 15.34 16.31 26.42
CA ALA A 37 16.71 16.33 26.97
C ALA A 37 17.23 14.92 27.24
N VAL A 38 16.40 14.03 27.80
CA VAL A 38 16.74 12.62 28.03
C VAL A 38 17.03 11.92 26.70
N ALA A 39 16.17 12.09 25.68
CA ALA A 39 16.35 11.50 24.37
C ALA A 39 17.68 11.92 23.71
N ARG A 40 18.05 13.20 23.79
CA ARG A 40 19.34 13.71 23.28
C ARG A 40 20.53 13.11 24.03
N THR A 41 20.43 12.98 25.35
CA THR A 41 21.50 12.40 26.19
C THR A 41 21.69 10.92 25.85
N THR A 42 20.59 10.18 25.67
CA THR A 42 20.61 8.77 25.29
C THR A 42 21.19 8.57 23.89
N ALA A 43 20.80 9.39 22.91
CA ALA A 43 21.35 9.34 21.55
C ALA A 43 22.85 9.61 21.53
N HIS A 44 23.33 10.57 22.33
CA HIS A 44 24.76 10.84 22.46
C HIS A 44 25.53 9.65 23.06
N ARG A 45 24.93 8.94 24.02
CA ARG A 45 25.55 7.76 24.65
C ARG A 45 25.72 6.61 23.64
N PHE A 46 24.71 6.35 22.82
CA PHE A 46 24.81 5.33 21.76
C PHE A 46 25.81 5.68 20.66
N SER A 47 26.07 6.96 20.41
CA SER A 47 27.07 7.40 19.44
C SER A 47 28.53 7.19 19.90
N MET A 48 28.77 7.09 21.22
CA MET A 48 30.13 6.94 21.77
C MET A 48 30.55 5.46 21.90
N ASP A 49 29.59 4.53 21.94
CA ASP A 49 29.84 3.10 22.15
C ASP A 49 29.93 2.29 20.83
N ALA A 50 30.04 2.96 19.66
CA ALA A 50 30.24 2.26 18.39
C ALA A 50 31.69 1.72 18.30
N PRO A 51 31.92 0.40 18.26
CA PRO A 51 33.26 -0.16 18.20
C PRO A 51 33.94 0.16 16.86
N VAL A 52 35.18 0.64 16.92
CA VAL A 52 36.05 0.84 15.77
C VAL A 52 36.31 -0.51 15.10
N SER A 53 35.81 -0.67 13.87
CA SER A 53 35.99 -1.89 13.08
C SER A 53 37.48 -2.10 12.74
N PRO A 54 38.09 -3.26 13.03
CA PRO A 54 39.47 -3.51 12.67
C PRO A 54 39.58 -3.76 11.16
N GLY A 55 40.55 -3.08 10.53
CA GLY A 55 40.84 -3.19 9.10
C GLY A 55 41.28 -4.60 8.70
N ILE A 56 40.62 -5.16 7.68
CA ILE A 56 40.96 -6.44 7.09
C ILE A 56 42.01 -6.22 5.98
N GLN A 57 43.22 -6.69 6.22
CA GLN A 57 44.25 -6.89 5.20
C GLN A 57 43.88 -8.09 4.31
N VAL A 58 43.89 -7.85 2.99
CA VAL A 58 43.76 -8.88 1.96
C VAL A 58 45.14 -9.48 1.70
N ASN A 59 45.28 -10.78 1.90
CA ASN A 59 46.41 -11.56 1.37
C ASN A 59 45.89 -12.75 0.55
N GLN A 60 46.49 -12.91 -0.63
CA GLN A 60 46.19 -13.87 -1.68
C GLN A 60 46.57 -15.32 -1.30
N GLY A 61 45.91 -16.31 -1.91
CA GLY A 61 46.32 -17.71 -1.83
C GLY A 61 45.50 -18.66 -2.69
N ILE A 62 45.99 -18.93 -3.90
CA ILE A 62 45.50 -19.88 -4.91
C ILE A 62 45.59 -21.33 -4.41
N ASN A 63 44.61 -22.20 -4.70
CA ASN A 63 44.86 -23.56 -5.23
C ASN A 63 43.64 -24.32 -5.76
N ARG A 64 43.91 -25.06 -6.84
CA ARG A 64 43.04 -25.89 -7.71
C ARG A 64 42.69 -27.26 -7.12
N GLY A 65 41.57 -27.84 -7.56
CA GLY A 65 41.33 -29.30 -7.61
C GLY A 65 39.92 -29.62 -8.12
N LYS A 66 39.75 -29.88 -9.43
CA LYS A 66 39.52 -31.20 -10.06
C LYS A 66 38.26 -31.97 -9.61
N ALA A 67 37.30 -32.06 -10.54
CA ALA A 67 36.17 -33.00 -10.58
C ALA A 67 36.64 -34.47 -10.77
N PRO A 68 35.77 -35.52 -10.68
CA PRO A 68 34.75 -35.77 -11.72
C PRO A 68 33.41 -36.44 -11.29
N ASP A 69 32.39 -36.19 -12.14
CA ASP A 69 31.37 -37.07 -12.74
C ASP A 69 30.45 -38.05 -11.99
N ASN A 70 29.17 -37.93 -12.41
CA ASN A 70 28.14 -38.95 -12.69
C ASN A 70 27.40 -39.67 -11.56
N PHE A 71 26.07 -39.50 -11.51
CA PHE A 71 25.07 -40.54 -11.85
C PHE A 71 23.62 -39.99 -11.64
N TYR A 72 22.84 -39.89 -12.72
CA TYR A 72 21.38 -39.79 -12.67
C TYR A 72 20.78 -41.04 -13.34
N LYS A 73 19.85 -41.72 -12.66
CA LYS A 73 18.94 -42.70 -13.26
C LYS A 73 17.55 -42.53 -12.63
N PRO A 74 16.46 -42.45 -13.42
CA PRO A 74 15.11 -42.27 -12.92
C PRO A 74 14.42 -43.62 -12.68
N ILE A 75 13.48 -43.66 -11.71
CA ILE A 75 12.60 -44.81 -11.48
C ILE A 75 11.19 -44.48 -11.98
N SER A 76 10.67 -45.43 -12.74
CA SER A 76 9.37 -45.50 -13.42
C SER A 76 8.27 -46.06 -12.51
N ASP A 77 7.04 -45.73 -12.90
CA ASP A 77 5.74 -46.24 -12.44
C ASP A 77 5.63 -47.77 -12.28
N GLN A 78 4.77 -48.22 -11.36
CA GLN A 78 3.83 -49.33 -11.58
C GLN A 78 2.70 -49.42 -10.51
N THR A 79 1.46 -49.28 -11.01
CA THR A 79 0.25 -50.11 -10.79
C THR A 79 -0.15 -50.63 -9.39
N GLY A 80 -1.36 -50.24 -8.97
CA GLY A 80 -2.55 -51.11 -8.93
C GLY A 80 -2.75 -52.05 -7.73
N GLY A 81 -3.90 -51.92 -7.05
CA GLY A 81 -4.35 -52.93 -6.07
C GLY A 81 -5.64 -52.58 -5.32
N VAL A 82 -6.75 -53.14 -5.80
CA VAL A 82 -8.10 -53.15 -5.21
C VAL A 82 -8.13 -53.93 -3.89
N ASN A 83 -8.90 -53.48 -2.89
CA ASN A 83 -9.74 -54.41 -2.11
C ASN A 83 -10.88 -53.72 -1.35
N LYS A 84 -12.06 -54.34 -1.50
CA LYS A 84 -13.33 -54.09 -0.80
C LYS A 84 -13.26 -54.66 0.63
N GLY A 85 -14.10 -54.10 1.52
CA GLY A 85 -14.27 -54.54 2.91
C GLY A 85 -14.92 -55.92 3.06
N PRO A 86 -15.26 -56.29 4.30
CA PRO A 86 -16.68 -56.38 4.58
C PRO A 86 -17.14 -55.89 5.98
N HIS A 87 -18.42 -55.58 5.96
CA HIS A 87 -19.44 -55.37 6.98
C HIS A 87 -19.58 -56.56 7.96
N LEU A 88 -19.98 -56.30 9.21
CA LEU A 88 -21.00 -57.05 9.96
C LEU A 88 -21.35 -56.34 11.27
N ASP A 89 -22.65 -56.33 11.54
CA ASP A 89 -23.41 -55.69 12.62
C ASP A 89 -23.21 -56.34 14.00
N VAL A 90 -23.75 -55.70 15.06
CA VAL A 90 -24.81 -56.25 15.95
C VAL A 90 -25.01 -55.39 17.21
N ALA A 91 -26.27 -54.96 17.39
CA ALA A 91 -27.14 -54.79 18.57
C ALA A 91 -26.75 -53.92 19.80
N ASP A 92 -27.65 -52.97 20.06
CA ASP A 92 -28.51 -52.77 21.25
C ASP A 92 -27.98 -53.18 22.63
N ASP A 93 -28.02 -52.22 23.57
CA ASP A 93 -28.69 -52.46 24.87
C ASP A 93 -29.08 -51.15 25.55
N GLU A 94 -30.17 -51.26 26.33
CA GLU A 94 -31.02 -50.22 26.90
C GLU A 94 -30.49 -49.58 28.21
N ASP A 95 -31.24 -48.55 28.62
CA ASP A 95 -31.62 -48.22 30.01
C ASP A 95 -30.94 -47.12 30.85
N ASP A 96 -31.86 -46.26 31.32
CA ASP A 96 -32.03 -45.70 32.67
C ASP A 96 -31.28 -44.44 33.15
N HIS A 97 -32.09 -43.37 33.24
CA HIS A 97 -32.07 -42.27 34.21
C HIS A 97 -32.24 -42.76 35.68
N PRO A 98 -32.29 -41.91 36.75
CA PRO A 98 -31.85 -40.52 36.95
C PRO A 98 -31.08 -40.31 38.29
N SER A 99 -30.79 -39.04 38.61
CA SER A 99 -30.97 -38.38 39.92
C SER A 99 -29.72 -37.92 40.71
N SER A 100 -29.74 -36.59 40.97
CA SER A 100 -29.56 -35.92 42.26
C SER A 100 -28.23 -36.02 43.03
N GLY A 101 -27.68 -34.87 43.43
CA GLY A 101 -26.81 -34.84 44.61
C GLY A 101 -25.94 -33.59 44.79
N LEU A 102 -26.50 -32.60 45.48
CA LEU A 102 -25.87 -31.45 46.13
C LEU A 102 -24.48 -31.64 46.76
N SER A 103 -23.67 -30.58 46.62
CA SER A 103 -22.78 -29.95 47.63
C SER A 103 -21.68 -30.76 48.31
N ALA A 104 -20.42 -30.35 48.07
CA ALA A 104 -19.43 -30.14 49.14
C ALA A 104 -18.24 -29.28 48.66
N LEU A 105 -18.06 -28.16 49.37
CA LEU A 105 -16.83 -27.47 49.76
C LEU A 105 -15.49 -28.02 49.22
N LEU A 106 -14.67 -27.12 48.66
CA LEU A 106 -13.21 -27.28 48.63
C LEU A 106 -12.49 -25.98 49.03
N PRO A 107 -11.25 -26.11 49.54
CA PRO A 107 -10.58 -25.14 50.39
C PRO A 107 -9.71 -24.15 49.62
N ILE A 108 -9.38 -23.07 50.32
CA ILE A 108 -8.35 -22.10 49.99
C ILE A 108 -7.01 -22.83 49.79
N GLY A 109 -6.53 -22.84 48.54
CA GLY A 109 -5.19 -23.27 48.18
C GLY A 109 -4.53 -22.20 47.32
N ILE A 110 -3.63 -21.41 47.92
CA ILE A 110 -2.70 -20.56 47.20
C ILE A 110 -1.66 -21.48 46.56
N GLY A 111 -1.96 -21.93 45.35
CA GLY A 111 -1.02 -22.62 44.47
C GLY A 111 -0.87 -21.81 43.20
N ALA A 112 0.33 -21.31 42.94
CA ALA A 112 0.70 -20.75 41.65
C ALA A 112 0.58 -21.86 40.60
N SER A 113 -0.56 -21.92 39.90
CA SER A 113 -0.75 -22.88 38.83
C SER A 113 0.00 -22.38 37.60
N LYS A 114 0.98 -23.16 37.14
CA LYS A 114 1.46 -23.09 35.76
C LYS A 114 0.29 -23.52 34.90
N GLN A 115 -0.40 -22.54 34.34
CA GLN A 115 -1.55 -22.76 33.48
C GLN A 115 -1.07 -23.42 32.18
N ASP A 116 -1.42 -24.69 32.02
CA ASP A 116 -1.16 -25.49 30.83
C ASP A 116 -2.05 -24.95 29.70
N TRP A 117 -1.51 -24.05 28.87
CA TRP A 117 -2.24 -23.38 27.78
C TRP A 117 -2.57 -24.29 26.59
N ARG A 118 -2.19 -25.57 26.64
CA ARG A 118 -2.21 -26.46 25.46
C ARG A 118 -3.51 -27.24 25.22
N THR A 119 -4.55 -27.12 26.05
CA THR A 119 -5.75 -27.98 25.91
C THR A 119 -7.11 -27.27 25.86
N SER A 120 -7.20 -25.94 26.06
CA SER A 120 -8.46 -25.23 25.84
C SER A 120 -8.54 -24.68 24.41
N ASN A 121 -9.15 -25.44 23.50
CA ASN A 121 -9.55 -24.98 22.15
C ASN A 121 -10.68 -23.91 22.18
N THR A 122 -10.84 -23.20 23.29
CA THR A 122 -11.83 -22.12 23.41
C THR A 122 -11.30 -20.91 22.66
N VAL A 123 -11.75 -20.77 21.40
CA VAL A 123 -11.55 -19.55 20.60
C VAL A 123 -12.02 -18.37 21.44
N SER A 124 -11.17 -17.35 21.59
CA SER A 124 -11.50 -16.17 22.36
C SER A 124 -12.78 -15.50 21.86
N GLN A 125 -13.58 -15.02 22.81
CA GLN A 125 -14.78 -14.25 22.55
C GLN A 125 -14.41 -13.02 21.71
N PRO A 126 -15.08 -12.76 20.57
CA PRO A 126 -14.77 -11.59 19.75
C PRO A 126 -15.40 -10.34 20.33
N TYR A 127 -14.72 -9.21 20.21
CA TYR A 127 -15.18 -7.92 20.69
C TYR A 127 -15.73 -7.04 19.58
N ARG A 128 -16.50 -6.02 19.95
CA ARG A 128 -16.91 -4.92 19.08
C ARG A 128 -16.69 -3.57 19.75
N LEU A 129 -16.36 -2.58 18.95
CA LEU A 129 -16.24 -1.18 19.31
C LEU A 129 -17.04 -0.37 18.29
N LEU A 130 -18.17 0.16 18.75
CA LEU A 130 -19.07 0.95 17.92
C LEU A 130 -18.72 2.42 18.09
N VAL A 131 -18.50 3.11 16.97
CA VAL A 131 -18.05 4.50 16.92
C VAL A 131 -19.20 5.37 16.39
N ASP A 132 -19.39 6.55 16.97
CA ASP A 132 -20.52 7.44 16.62
C ASP A 132 -20.26 8.31 15.39
N SER A 133 -19.02 8.32 14.88
CA SER A 133 -18.61 9.04 13.68
C SER A 133 -17.83 8.11 12.76
N GLU A 134 -18.19 8.09 11.47
CA GLU A 134 -17.45 7.30 10.47
C GLU A 134 -16.00 7.78 10.32
N ALA A 135 -15.77 9.09 10.42
CA ALA A 135 -14.44 9.71 10.35
C ALA A 135 -13.48 9.22 11.45
N ASP A 136 -14.02 8.73 12.57
CA ASP A 136 -13.23 8.27 13.69
C ASP A 136 -12.90 6.77 13.61
N VAL A 137 -13.55 5.98 12.75
CA VAL A 137 -13.33 4.52 12.68
C VAL A 137 -11.85 4.19 12.42
N LEU A 138 -11.22 4.84 11.44
CA LEU A 138 -9.81 4.61 11.11
C LEU A 138 -8.87 5.11 12.20
N LEU A 139 -9.20 6.22 12.88
CA LEU A 139 -8.43 6.71 14.02
C LEU A 139 -8.44 5.71 15.18
N PHE A 140 -9.60 5.09 15.46
CA PHE A 140 -9.72 4.06 16.48
C PHE A 140 -8.93 2.80 16.11
N VAL A 141 -8.93 2.42 14.83
CA VAL A 141 -8.08 1.34 14.32
C VAL A 141 -6.60 1.67 14.52
N CYS A 142 -6.16 2.90 14.21
CA CYS A 142 -4.79 3.34 14.45
C CYS A 142 -4.43 3.28 15.94
N ALA A 143 -5.32 3.70 16.84
CA ALA A 143 -5.10 3.64 18.29
C ALA A 143 -5.01 2.20 18.82
N LEU A 144 -5.73 1.25 18.23
CA LEU A 144 -5.57 -0.16 18.55
C LEU A 144 -4.23 -0.70 18.03
N ILE A 145 -3.86 -0.36 16.80
CA ILE A 145 -2.59 -0.77 16.19
C ILE A 145 -1.40 -0.26 17.00
N ASP A 146 -1.38 1.02 17.38
CA ASP A 146 -0.33 1.65 18.19
C ASP A 146 -0.10 0.92 19.53
N LYS A 147 -1.14 0.28 20.07
CA LYS A 147 -1.09 -0.44 21.35
C LYS A 147 -0.64 -1.89 21.24
N TYR A 148 -0.75 -2.52 20.07
CA TYR A 148 -0.64 -3.97 19.92
C TYR A 148 0.45 -4.37 18.92
N GLN A 149 1.20 -5.44 19.24
CA GLN A 149 2.46 -5.74 18.58
C GLN A 149 2.36 -6.75 17.42
N ARG A 150 1.15 -7.23 17.06
CA ARG A 150 0.94 -8.10 15.90
C ARG A 150 -0.50 -8.08 15.46
N VAL A 151 -0.77 -7.34 14.38
CA VAL A 151 -2.14 -7.04 13.95
C VAL A 151 -2.36 -7.47 12.51
N ILE A 152 -3.44 -8.23 12.27
CA ILE A 152 -4.02 -8.38 10.93
C ILE A 152 -5.26 -7.50 10.87
N CYS A 153 -5.30 -6.53 9.96
CA CYS A 153 -6.39 -5.58 9.84
C CYS A 153 -7.11 -5.76 8.50
N TYR A 154 -8.37 -6.17 8.57
CA TYR A 154 -9.26 -6.26 7.41
C TYR A 154 -9.89 -4.90 7.11
N LEU A 155 -9.75 -4.44 5.86
CA LEU A 155 -10.27 -3.16 5.37
C LEU A 155 -11.37 -3.36 4.31
N PRO A 156 -12.40 -2.49 4.29
CA PRO A 156 -13.56 -2.61 3.41
C PRO A 156 -13.28 -2.02 2.01
N CYS A 157 -12.17 -2.43 1.39
CA CYS A 157 -11.68 -1.91 0.12
C CYS A 157 -11.12 -3.02 -0.78
N SER A 158 -10.87 -2.70 -2.05
CA SER A 158 -10.09 -3.57 -2.92
C SER A 158 -8.58 -3.50 -2.59
N PRO A 159 -7.73 -4.32 -3.23
CA PRO A 159 -6.27 -4.24 -3.06
C PRO A 159 -5.64 -2.88 -3.37
N GLY A 160 -6.20 -2.10 -4.32
CA GLY A 160 -5.57 -0.87 -4.82
C GLY A 160 -5.36 0.19 -3.73
N PRO A 161 -6.41 0.60 -2.99
CA PRO A 161 -6.31 1.58 -1.92
C PRO A 161 -5.47 1.18 -0.70
N LEU A 162 -5.08 -0.10 -0.56
CA LEU A 162 -4.29 -0.55 0.60
C LEU A 162 -2.97 0.20 0.73
N THR A 163 -2.40 0.70 -0.38
CA THR A 163 -1.21 1.55 -0.37
C THR A 163 -1.46 2.89 0.33
N THR A 164 -2.66 3.46 0.17
CA THR A 164 -3.08 4.68 0.87
C THR A 164 -3.29 4.43 2.36
N TYR A 165 -4.00 3.35 2.70
CA TYR A 165 -4.17 2.96 4.10
C TYR A 165 -2.84 2.62 4.78
N LYS A 166 -1.94 1.92 4.08
CA LYS A 166 -0.58 1.64 4.55
C LYS A 166 0.13 2.93 4.95
N ARG A 167 0.21 3.90 4.04
CA ARG A 167 0.90 5.17 4.29
C ARG A 167 0.31 5.92 5.50
N LEU A 168 -1.03 5.94 5.61
CA LEU A 168 -1.71 6.57 6.74
C LEU A 168 -1.37 5.88 8.06
N VAL A 169 -1.52 4.55 8.13
CA VAL A 169 -1.28 3.78 9.35
C VAL A 169 0.19 3.85 9.77
N GLU A 170 1.15 3.63 8.85
CA GLU A 170 2.59 3.73 9.16
C GLU A 170 2.97 5.09 9.72
N SER A 171 2.43 6.17 9.13
CA SER A 171 2.77 7.54 9.56
C SER A 171 2.20 7.87 10.94
N VAL A 172 1.00 7.35 11.25
CA VAL A 172 0.30 7.65 12.52
C VAL A 172 0.80 6.77 13.66
N THR A 173 1.03 5.48 13.42
CA THR A 173 1.36 4.51 14.48
C THR A 173 2.84 4.16 14.53
N GLN A 174 3.65 4.63 13.57
CA GLN A 174 5.08 4.31 13.43
C GLN A 174 5.36 2.80 13.36
N SER A 175 4.34 1.98 13.08
CA SER A 175 4.44 0.53 13.00
C SER A 175 4.77 0.12 11.57
N PRO A 176 5.62 -0.90 11.33
CA PRO A 176 5.82 -1.44 9.99
C PRO A 176 4.52 -2.04 9.43
N VAL A 177 4.08 -1.61 8.25
CA VAL A 177 2.83 -2.11 7.65
C VAL A 177 3.11 -2.85 6.34
N HIS A 178 2.64 -4.09 6.29
CA HIS A 178 2.62 -4.94 5.10
C HIS A 178 1.22 -4.94 4.48
N ILE A 179 1.13 -5.12 3.18
CA ILE A 179 -0.15 -5.20 2.46
C ILE A 179 -0.26 -6.53 1.73
N LEU A 180 -1.46 -7.11 1.74
CA LEU A 180 -1.78 -8.27 0.94
C LEU A 180 -2.58 -7.86 -0.30
N ASN A 181 -1.89 -7.63 -1.42
CA ASN A 181 -2.51 -7.14 -2.65
C ASN A 181 -2.83 -8.23 -3.70
N SER A 182 -2.45 -9.48 -3.45
CA SER A 182 -2.55 -10.57 -4.43
C SER A 182 -2.88 -11.90 -3.76
N THR A 183 -3.63 -12.73 -4.49
CA THR A 183 -3.88 -14.15 -4.16
C THR A 183 -2.80 -15.08 -4.70
N ALA A 184 -1.83 -14.58 -5.46
CA ALA A 184 -0.73 -15.39 -5.97
C ALA A 184 0.13 -15.91 -4.81
N SER A 185 0.28 -17.24 -4.70
CA SER A 185 0.94 -17.90 -3.57
C SER A 185 2.28 -17.26 -3.22
N SER A 186 3.16 -17.05 -4.19
CA SER A 186 4.50 -16.52 -3.95
C SER A 186 4.51 -15.13 -3.30
N LYS A 187 3.60 -14.23 -3.70
CA LYS A 187 3.49 -12.88 -3.11
C LYS A 187 2.86 -12.93 -1.72
N LEU A 188 1.88 -13.81 -1.53
CA LEU A 188 1.24 -14.05 -0.24
C LEU A 188 2.24 -14.65 0.76
N ASP A 189 3.03 -15.63 0.35
CA ASP A 189 4.06 -16.27 1.17
C ASP A 189 5.13 -15.24 1.59
N GLN A 190 5.58 -14.39 0.66
CA GLN A 190 6.55 -13.33 0.96
C GLN A 190 5.99 -12.27 1.92
N ALA A 191 4.79 -11.74 1.66
CA ALA A 191 4.16 -10.75 2.54
C ALA A 191 3.91 -11.33 3.94
N SER A 192 3.52 -12.61 4.02
CA SER A 192 3.32 -13.32 5.28
C SER A 192 4.63 -13.52 6.05
N ALA A 193 5.70 -13.96 5.36
CA ALA A 193 7.02 -14.11 5.98
C ALA A 193 7.52 -12.78 6.54
N ASN A 194 7.50 -11.71 5.73
CA ASN A 194 7.91 -10.37 6.16
C ASN A 194 7.08 -9.87 7.36
N PHE A 195 5.78 -10.13 7.38
CA PHE A 195 4.92 -9.76 8.50
C PHE A 195 5.24 -10.57 9.77
N LEU A 196 5.49 -11.88 9.65
CA LEU A 196 5.77 -12.75 10.80
C LEU A 196 7.16 -12.52 11.41
N GLU A 197 8.13 -12.10 10.60
CA GLU A 197 9.50 -11.80 11.05
C GLU A 197 9.62 -10.49 11.83
N ASN A 198 8.69 -9.55 11.68
CA ASN A 198 8.75 -8.24 12.31
C ASN A 198 7.82 -8.15 13.53
N GLU A 199 8.40 -8.02 14.72
CA GLU A 199 7.63 -7.65 15.92
C GLU A 199 7.05 -6.24 15.75
N GLY A 200 5.82 -6.02 16.22
CA GLY A 200 5.12 -4.75 16.03
C GLY A 200 4.52 -4.55 14.64
N ALA A 201 4.62 -5.53 13.73
CA ALA A 201 4.13 -5.36 12.37
C ALA A 201 2.60 -5.47 12.27
N VAL A 202 2.08 -4.82 11.22
CA VAL A 202 0.68 -4.85 10.83
C VAL A 202 0.58 -5.45 9.42
N LEU A 203 -0.40 -6.30 9.20
CA LEU A 203 -0.77 -6.76 7.86
C LEU A 203 -2.16 -6.21 7.50
N LEU A 204 -2.22 -5.35 6.48
CA LEU A 204 -3.49 -4.90 5.92
C LEU A 204 -3.98 -5.89 4.86
N VAL A 205 -5.22 -6.33 5.01
CA VAL A 205 -5.85 -7.32 4.14
C VAL A 205 -7.16 -6.72 3.61
N PRO A 206 -7.45 -6.81 2.31
CA PRO A 206 -8.75 -6.40 1.79
C PRO A 206 -9.80 -7.42 2.24
N GLU A 207 -11.00 -6.96 2.55
CA GLU A 207 -12.09 -7.80 3.04
C GLU A 207 -12.40 -8.97 2.11
N THR A 208 -12.21 -8.82 0.80
CA THR A 208 -12.49 -9.90 -0.18
C THR A 208 -11.56 -11.10 -0.06
N LEU A 209 -10.49 -11.01 0.73
CA LEU A 209 -9.51 -12.08 0.94
C LEU A 209 -9.66 -12.74 2.31
N SER A 210 -9.11 -13.94 2.44
CA SER A 210 -9.09 -14.72 3.70
C SER A 210 -7.84 -15.59 3.73
N PRO A 211 -6.64 -14.99 3.76
CA PRO A 211 -5.40 -15.74 3.80
C PRO A 211 -5.29 -16.54 5.10
N LYS A 212 -4.70 -17.74 5.03
CA LYS A 212 -4.46 -18.59 6.20
C LYS A 212 -3.09 -18.27 6.80
N ILE A 213 -3.03 -17.22 7.62
CA ILE A 213 -1.79 -16.75 8.26
C ILE A 213 -1.97 -16.89 9.77
N GLU A 214 -1.27 -17.83 10.39
CA GLU A 214 -1.39 -18.07 11.83
C GLU A 214 -0.54 -17.06 12.62
N ILE A 215 -1.18 -16.29 13.51
CA ILE A 215 -0.50 -15.36 14.42
C ILE A 215 -0.66 -15.81 15.87
N ALA A 216 0.33 -16.54 16.35
CA ALA A 216 0.39 -16.97 17.75
C ALA A 216 0.85 -15.84 18.70
N GLY A 217 0.47 -15.96 19.96
CA GLY A 217 0.90 -15.09 21.07
C GLY A 217 -0.25 -14.32 21.73
N ASP A 218 -0.09 -13.98 23.00
CA ASP A 218 -1.14 -13.33 23.82
C ASP A 218 -1.52 -11.93 23.31
N ASN A 219 -0.63 -11.32 22.51
CA ASN A 219 -0.82 -10.01 21.91
C ASN A 219 -1.08 -10.06 20.40
N SER A 220 -1.63 -11.17 19.88
CA SER A 220 -2.05 -11.27 18.48
C SER A 220 -3.51 -10.82 18.30
N TRP A 221 -3.75 -9.98 17.29
CA TRP A 221 -5.04 -9.34 17.06
C TRP A 221 -5.49 -9.46 15.61
N VAL A 222 -6.77 -9.75 15.40
CA VAL A 222 -7.47 -9.48 14.14
C VAL A 222 -8.42 -8.32 14.36
N ILE A 223 -8.23 -7.24 13.59
CA ILE A 223 -9.09 -6.07 13.58
C ILE A 223 -9.91 -6.09 12.28
N HIS A 224 -11.22 -5.94 12.36
CA HIS A 224 -12.07 -5.67 11.19
C HIS A 224 -12.51 -4.22 11.25
N ALA A 225 -12.14 -3.44 10.23
CA ALA A 225 -12.53 -2.04 10.10
C ALA A 225 -13.81 -1.94 9.25
N GLY A 226 -14.86 -1.37 9.83
CA GLY A 226 -16.18 -1.29 9.22
C GLY A 226 -16.97 -2.60 9.31
N TRP A 227 -18.26 -2.53 9.00
CA TRP A 227 -19.18 -3.68 9.05
C TRP A 227 -18.84 -4.71 7.96
N PRO A 228 -18.57 -5.99 8.29
CA PRO A 228 -18.36 -7.03 7.29
C PRO A 228 -19.64 -7.29 6.50
N VAL A 229 -19.55 -7.49 5.18
CA VAL A 229 -20.74 -7.76 4.34
C VAL A 229 -21.36 -9.12 4.65
N SER A 230 -20.52 -10.11 4.93
CA SER A 230 -20.92 -11.49 5.12
C SER A 230 -20.49 -11.98 6.49
N GLU A 231 -21.46 -12.49 7.25
CA GLU A 231 -21.22 -13.16 8.53
C GLU A 231 -20.28 -14.37 8.36
N ALA A 232 -20.50 -15.19 7.33
CA ALA A 232 -19.69 -16.35 7.05
C ALA A 232 -18.23 -15.97 6.74
N GLN A 233 -18.03 -14.87 6.01
CA GLN A 233 -16.70 -14.35 5.70
C GLN A 233 -16.01 -13.82 6.96
N TYR A 234 -16.71 -13.03 7.78
CA TYR A 234 -16.20 -12.55 9.07
C TYR A 234 -15.76 -13.71 9.99
N ILE A 235 -16.59 -14.76 10.11
CA ILE A 235 -16.25 -15.96 10.89
C ILE A 235 -15.02 -16.65 10.31
N THR A 236 -14.93 -16.77 8.99
CA THR A 236 -13.80 -17.42 8.31
C THR A 236 -12.50 -16.66 8.51
N GLN A 237 -12.50 -15.35 8.29
CA GLN A 237 -11.34 -14.47 8.49
C GLN A 237 -10.83 -14.55 9.92
N ARG A 238 -11.73 -14.45 10.89
CA ARG A 238 -11.41 -14.55 12.32
C ARG A 238 -10.76 -15.90 12.68
N LYS A 239 -11.33 -17.00 12.20
CA LYS A 239 -10.83 -18.36 12.50
C LYS A 239 -9.53 -18.69 11.77
N SER A 240 -9.30 -18.13 10.58
CA SER A 240 -8.16 -18.47 9.72
C SER A 240 -6.81 -18.06 10.32
N HIS A 241 -6.81 -17.11 11.27
CA HIS A 241 -5.57 -16.56 11.82
C HIS A 241 -5.15 -17.12 13.18
N LYS A 242 -6.03 -17.87 13.85
CA LYS A 242 -5.81 -18.34 15.23
C LYS A 242 -5.31 -17.25 16.19
N ALA A 243 -5.73 -16.01 15.96
CA ALA A 243 -5.33 -14.89 16.80
C ALA A 243 -6.00 -14.99 18.18
N GLN A 244 -5.27 -14.58 19.22
CA GLN A 244 -5.77 -14.61 20.59
C GLN A 244 -6.90 -13.59 20.80
N ASN A 245 -6.92 -12.49 20.05
CA ASN A 245 -7.91 -11.44 20.21
C ASN A 245 -8.51 -11.05 18.85
N ASN A 246 -9.80 -10.73 18.86
CA ASN A 246 -10.53 -10.35 17.65
C ASN A 246 -11.45 -9.18 17.98
N ILE A 247 -11.43 -8.12 17.18
CA ILE A 247 -12.25 -6.93 17.41
C ILE A 247 -12.81 -6.38 16.09
N LEU A 248 -14.10 -6.05 16.10
CA LEU A 248 -14.77 -5.26 15.07
C LEU A 248 -14.77 -3.78 15.50
N VAL A 249 -14.31 -2.87 14.64
CA VAL A 249 -14.43 -1.42 14.84
C VAL A 249 -15.28 -0.86 13.73
N ALA A 250 -16.48 -0.36 14.03
CA ALA A 250 -17.43 0.06 13.00
C ALA A 250 -18.26 1.27 13.40
N TYR A 251 -18.70 2.04 12.40
CA TYR A 251 -19.62 3.16 12.59
C TYR A 251 -21.02 2.66 12.95
N THR A 252 -21.60 3.15 14.05
CA THR A 252 -22.91 2.71 14.55
C THR A 252 -24.02 2.91 13.52
N GLY A 253 -23.97 3.99 12.73
CA GLY A 253 -25.02 4.33 11.75
C GLY A 253 -25.11 3.38 10.55
N ASP A 254 -24.06 2.59 10.30
CA ASP A 254 -24.01 1.67 9.18
C ASP A 254 -24.46 0.24 9.52
N ARG A 255 -24.81 -0.03 10.79
CA ARG A 255 -25.18 -1.37 11.26
C ARG A 255 -26.29 -2.02 10.45
N SER A 256 -27.31 -1.25 10.09
CA SER A 256 -28.50 -1.75 9.38
C SER A 256 -28.30 -1.83 7.86
N LEU A 257 -27.19 -1.33 7.32
CA LEU A 257 -26.93 -1.36 5.88
C LEU A 257 -26.59 -2.76 5.38
N TYR A 258 -26.02 -3.60 6.26
CA TYR A 258 -25.57 -4.94 5.93
C TYR A 258 -26.39 -5.99 6.69
N PRO A 259 -26.95 -7.00 6.01
CA PRO A 259 -27.76 -8.04 6.66
C PRO A 259 -27.03 -8.78 7.78
N SER A 260 -25.70 -8.90 7.67
CA SER A 260 -24.80 -9.52 8.65
C SER A 260 -24.69 -8.74 9.97
N GLY A 261 -25.04 -7.45 10.00
CA GLY A 261 -24.74 -6.55 11.11
C GLY A 261 -25.34 -7.01 12.44
N ASN A 262 -26.60 -7.45 12.44
CA ASN A 262 -27.27 -7.92 13.65
C ASN A 262 -26.65 -9.23 14.18
N ASN A 263 -26.42 -10.20 13.29
CA ASN A 263 -25.84 -11.49 13.67
C ASN A 263 -24.42 -11.33 14.22
N ILE A 264 -23.61 -10.42 13.64
CA ILE A 264 -22.27 -10.13 14.13
C ILE A 264 -22.31 -9.44 15.50
N VAL A 265 -23.28 -8.55 15.75
CA VAL A 265 -23.48 -7.94 17.07
C VAL A 265 -23.81 -8.99 18.13
N GLU A 266 -24.68 -9.95 17.80
CA GLU A 266 -25.06 -11.04 18.72
C GLU A 266 -23.89 -11.98 19.03
N GLN A 267 -22.96 -12.14 18.08
CA GLN A 267 -21.77 -12.99 18.25
C GLN A 267 -20.59 -12.29 18.94
N THR A 268 -20.66 -10.97 19.13
CA THR A 268 -19.57 -10.18 19.73
C THR A 268 -19.96 -9.69 21.11
N GLU A 269 -18.97 -9.27 21.91
CA GLU A 269 -19.18 -8.52 23.15
C GLU A 269 -18.72 -7.07 22.99
N PRO A 270 -19.34 -6.09 23.68
CA PRO A 270 -18.78 -4.76 23.78
C PRO A 270 -17.34 -4.83 24.30
N TRP A 271 -16.43 -4.07 23.69
CA TRP A 271 -15.03 -4.13 24.06
C TRP A 271 -14.82 -3.58 25.48
N PRO A 272 -14.32 -4.40 26.43
CA PRO A 272 -14.31 -4.03 27.86
C PRO A 272 -13.29 -2.94 28.20
N LYS A 273 -12.35 -2.66 27.30
CA LYS A 273 -11.30 -1.65 27.48
C LYS A 273 -11.65 -0.30 26.83
N ASP A 274 -12.90 -0.12 26.42
CA ASP A 274 -13.42 1.16 25.97
C ASP A 274 -13.63 2.13 27.16
N GLY A 275 -12.53 2.48 27.81
CA GLY A 275 -12.50 3.35 28.98
C GLY A 275 -11.69 4.63 28.72
N ALA A 276 -11.67 5.50 29.74
CA ALA A 276 -10.98 6.79 29.69
C ALA A 276 -9.52 6.69 29.21
N SER A 277 -8.79 5.65 29.61
CA SER A 277 -7.40 5.44 29.18
C SER A 277 -7.25 5.25 27.67
N PHE A 278 -8.12 4.45 27.04
CA PHE A 278 -8.05 4.24 25.59
C PHE A 278 -8.53 5.48 24.83
N ARG A 279 -9.59 6.13 25.30
CA ARG A 279 -10.09 7.38 24.71
C ARG A 279 -9.08 8.52 24.81
N ALA A 280 -8.24 8.53 25.86
CA ALA A 280 -7.10 9.45 25.95
C ALA A 280 -6.06 9.17 24.86
N SER A 281 -5.71 7.91 24.58
CA SER A 281 -4.80 7.56 23.47
C SER A 281 -5.33 8.02 22.11
N ILE A 282 -6.63 7.88 21.86
CA ILE A 282 -7.28 8.41 20.64
C ILE A 282 -7.14 9.93 20.55
N SER A 283 -7.36 10.63 21.68
CA SER A 283 -7.26 12.09 21.74
C SER A 283 -5.82 12.57 21.47
N ILE A 284 -4.82 11.82 21.94
CA ILE A 284 -3.40 12.07 21.69
C ILE A 284 -3.04 11.85 20.21
N LEU A 285 -3.58 10.80 19.59
CA LEU A 285 -3.29 10.47 18.18
C LEU A 285 -4.02 11.36 17.18
N ARG A 286 -5.16 11.95 17.55
CA ARG A 286 -6.01 12.73 16.62
C ARG A 286 -5.26 13.85 15.87
N PRO A 287 -4.46 14.72 16.51
CA PRO A 287 -3.74 15.77 15.78
C PRO A 287 -2.78 15.22 14.72
N LEU A 288 -2.05 14.14 15.04
CA LEU A 288 -1.13 13.48 14.11
C LEU A 288 -1.89 12.82 12.95
N TYR A 289 -3.02 12.18 13.25
CA TYR A 289 -3.90 11.57 12.27
C TYR A 289 -4.46 12.60 11.27
N GLU A 290 -4.97 13.72 11.77
CA GLU A 290 -5.52 14.80 10.92
C GLU A 290 -4.45 15.49 10.08
N ALA A 291 -3.26 15.72 10.64
CA ALA A 291 -2.11 16.24 9.90
C ALA A 291 -1.70 15.28 8.77
N THR A 292 -1.55 14.00 9.10
CA THR A 292 -1.19 12.96 8.11
C THR A 292 -2.22 12.87 6.99
N LEU A 293 -3.52 12.88 7.31
CA LEU A 293 -4.58 12.89 6.30
C LEU A 293 -4.49 14.12 5.38
N SER A 294 -4.14 15.28 5.92
CA SER A 294 -4.01 16.52 5.15
C SER A 294 -2.80 16.47 4.20
N GLU A 295 -1.73 15.79 4.60
CA GLU A 295 -0.51 15.62 3.80
C GLU A 295 -0.61 14.52 2.72
N LEU A 296 -1.63 13.65 2.80
CA LEU A 296 -1.82 12.62 1.78
C LEU A 296 -2.13 13.26 0.40
N PRO A 297 -1.42 12.87 -0.68
CA PRO A 297 -1.68 13.38 -2.01
C PRO A 297 -3.13 13.16 -2.46
N PHE A 298 -3.68 14.14 -3.18
CA PHE A 298 -5.04 14.07 -3.74
C PHE A 298 -5.24 12.83 -4.61
N GLU A 299 -4.23 12.42 -5.39
CA GLU A 299 -4.31 11.21 -6.21
C GLU A 299 -4.52 9.93 -5.39
N MET A 300 -3.92 9.85 -4.20
CA MET A 300 -4.12 8.70 -3.31
C MET A 300 -5.53 8.68 -2.74
N LYS A 301 -6.09 9.86 -2.42
CA LYS A 301 -7.49 10.01 -1.98
C LYS A 301 -8.48 9.74 -3.12
N LYS A 302 -8.18 10.17 -4.36
CA LYS A 302 -8.97 9.87 -5.57
C LYS A 302 -9.09 8.36 -5.79
N ARG A 303 -8.00 7.60 -5.61
CA ARG A 303 -8.05 6.12 -5.68
C ARG A 303 -8.97 5.52 -4.62
N VAL A 304 -8.92 6.01 -3.38
CA VAL A 304 -9.83 5.55 -2.32
C VAL A 304 -11.28 5.87 -2.69
N TYR A 305 -11.55 7.06 -3.21
CA TYR A 305 -12.88 7.48 -3.65
C TYR A 305 -13.44 6.59 -4.77
N SER A 306 -12.66 6.39 -5.84
CA SER A 306 -13.06 5.52 -6.96
C SER A 306 -13.29 4.09 -6.50
N ASP A 307 -12.43 3.56 -5.62
CA ASP A 307 -12.64 2.24 -5.03
C ASP A 307 -13.90 2.19 -4.18
N TRP A 308 -14.14 3.18 -3.34
CA TRP A 308 -15.33 3.22 -2.48
C TRP A 308 -16.62 3.14 -3.32
N LEU A 309 -16.67 3.91 -4.43
CA LEU A 309 -17.77 3.87 -5.40
C LEU A 309 -17.87 2.50 -6.08
N GLN A 310 -16.77 1.95 -6.59
CA GLN A 310 -16.78 0.66 -7.28
C GLN A 310 -17.22 -0.47 -6.35
N PHE A 311 -16.74 -0.48 -5.11
CA PHE A 311 -16.99 -1.52 -4.14
C PHE A 311 -18.45 -1.55 -3.67
N ARG A 312 -19.16 -0.42 -3.76
CA ARG A 312 -20.59 -0.27 -3.44
C ARG A 312 -21.49 -0.16 -4.67
N GLY A 313 -20.90 -0.06 -5.86
CA GLY A 313 -21.59 0.07 -7.13
C GLY A 313 -22.39 -1.17 -7.51
N LEU A 314 -22.99 -1.14 -8.71
CA LEU A 314 -23.91 -2.17 -9.20
C LEU A 314 -23.35 -3.60 -9.10
N HIS A 315 -22.04 -3.76 -9.30
CA HIS A 315 -21.32 -5.05 -9.29
C HIS A 315 -20.39 -5.21 -8.08
N GLY A 316 -20.41 -4.27 -7.15
CA GLY A 316 -19.54 -4.26 -5.98
C GLY A 316 -20.01 -5.22 -4.89
N PRO A 317 -19.08 -5.81 -4.11
CA PRO A 317 -19.44 -6.74 -3.04
C PRO A 317 -20.16 -6.06 -1.87
N ARG A 318 -20.05 -4.73 -1.73
CA ARG A 318 -20.71 -3.92 -0.68
C ARG A 318 -21.97 -3.20 -1.17
N ARG A 319 -22.60 -3.67 -2.24
CA ARG A 319 -23.83 -3.05 -2.76
C ARG A 319 -24.91 -2.98 -1.68
N VAL A 320 -25.49 -1.80 -1.51
CA VAL A 320 -26.65 -1.58 -0.63
C VAL A 320 -27.89 -1.41 -1.50
N GLU A 321 -28.80 -2.38 -1.48
CA GLU A 321 -29.96 -2.41 -2.38
C GLU A 321 -30.87 -1.19 -2.27
N ALA A 322 -30.97 -0.62 -1.07
CA ALA A 322 -31.80 0.55 -0.80
C ALA A 322 -31.24 1.87 -1.35
N TRP A 323 -29.99 1.89 -1.85
CA TRP A 323 -29.37 3.12 -2.34
C TRP A 323 -29.58 3.30 -3.84
N THR A 324 -29.99 4.50 -4.23
CA THR A 324 -29.89 4.97 -5.61
C THR A 324 -28.44 5.36 -5.92
N ALA A 325 -28.10 5.50 -7.20
CA ALA A 325 -26.76 5.95 -7.59
C ALA A 325 -26.45 7.34 -6.99
N SER A 326 -27.44 8.24 -6.94
CA SER A 326 -27.31 9.58 -6.38
C SER A 326 -27.01 9.53 -4.87
N THR A 327 -27.75 8.73 -4.10
CA THR A 327 -27.49 8.51 -2.66
C THR A 327 -26.10 7.93 -2.43
N MET A 328 -25.68 6.99 -3.27
CA MET A 328 -24.36 6.37 -3.15
C MET A 328 -23.24 7.38 -3.40
N VAL A 329 -23.33 8.20 -4.46
CA VAL A 329 -22.32 9.23 -4.74
C VAL A 329 -22.30 10.31 -3.67
N GLN A 330 -23.47 10.75 -3.17
CA GLN A 330 -23.54 11.69 -2.05
C GLN A 330 -22.82 11.15 -0.81
N ARG A 331 -23.02 9.87 -0.48
CA ARG A 331 -22.31 9.21 0.63
C ARG A 331 -20.81 9.08 0.34
N ALA A 332 -20.40 8.79 -0.90
CA ALA A 332 -18.99 8.77 -1.28
C ALA A 332 -18.33 10.15 -1.12
N ASN A 333 -19.05 11.21 -1.50
CA ASN A 333 -18.59 12.59 -1.36
C ASN A 333 -18.45 12.97 0.12
N ALA A 334 -19.46 12.64 0.95
CA ALA A 334 -19.40 12.84 2.40
C ALA A 334 -18.23 12.05 3.02
N TYR A 335 -18.04 10.78 2.63
CA TYR A 335 -16.92 9.96 3.08
C TYR A 335 -15.56 10.59 2.73
N LEU A 336 -15.41 11.10 1.50
CA LEU A 336 -14.19 11.76 1.06
C LEU A 336 -13.94 13.09 1.82
N MET A 337 -14.99 13.88 2.07
CA MET A 337 -14.90 15.12 2.85
C MET A 337 -14.56 14.86 4.32
N ASP A 338 -15.36 14.02 4.97
CA ASP A 338 -15.37 13.89 6.43
C ASP A 338 -14.27 12.94 6.92
N VAL A 339 -14.09 11.80 6.25
CA VAL A 339 -13.12 10.77 6.65
C VAL A 339 -11.74 11.06 6.08
N TRP A 340 -11.65 11.48 4.81
CA TRP A 340 -10.37 11.72 4.13
C TRP A 340 -9.93 13.17 4.10
N ARG A 341 -10.70 14.07 4.74
CA ARG A 341 -10.40 15.51 4.81
C ARG A 341 -10.07 16.07 3.43
N TRP A 342 -10.99 15.90 2.48
CA TRP A 342 -10.88 16.45 1.12
C TRP A 342 -11.13 17.95 1.15
N SER A 343 -10.12 18.70 1.56
CA SER A 343 -10.10 20.16 1.47
C SER A 343 -8.76 20.57 0.89
N GLY A 344 -8.77 21.32 -0.22
CA GLY A 344 -7.57 21.97 -0.73
C GLY A 344 -6.91 22.83 0.34
N SER A 345 -5.58 22.79 0.44
CA SER A 345 -4.80 23.68 1.31
C SER A 345 -4.90 25.17 0.92
N ASN A 346 -5.62 25.48 -0.16
CA ASN A 346 -5.75 26.83 -0.66
C ASN A 346 -6.98 27.49 -0.03
N ALA A 347 -6.72 28.40 0.91
CA ALA A 347 -7.68 29.29 1.56
C ALA A 347 -8.36 30.30 0.60
N GLY A 348 -8.54 29.95 -0.67
CA GLY A 348 -9.39 30.70 -1.60
C GLY A 348 -10.81 30.15 -1.53
N ASP A 349 -11.80 31.04 -1.62
CA ASP A 349 -13.24 30.76 -1.45
C ASP A 349 -13.85 29.70 -2.41
N ASN A 350 -13.05 29.03 -3.24
CA ASN A 350 -13.52 28.02 -4.16
C ASN A 350 -13.29 26.61 -3.60
N PRO A 351 -14.35 25.86 -3.26
CA PRO A 351 -14.22 24.50 -2.76
C PRO A 351 -13.53 23.62 -3.81
N THR A 352 -12.57 22.81 -3.36
CA THR A 352 -11.89 21.84 -4.23
C THR A 352 -12.94 20.88 -4.79
N PRO A 353 -13.07 20.79 -6.12
CA PRO A 353 -14.11 19.96 -6.70
C PRO A 353 -13.85 18.49 -6.38
N PHE A 354 -14.92 17.70 -6.28
CA PHE A 354 -14.80 16.25 -6.14
C PHE A 354 -14.08 15.63 -7.35
N PRO A 355 -13.41 14.49 -7.15
CA PRO A 355 -12.75 13.78 -8.25
C PRO A 355 -13.73 13.45 -9.36
N ALA A 356 -13.34 13.76 -10.59
CA ALA A 356 -14.06 13.29 -11.78
C ALA A 356 -13.71 11.82 -12.06
N VAL A 357 -14.63 11.12 -12.73
CA VAL A 357 -14.45 9.73 -13.18
C VAL A 357 -14.75 9.61 -14.67
N SER A 358 -14.23 8.59 -15.34
CA SER A 358 -14.46 8.42 -16.78
C SER A 358 -15.90 8.00 -17.11
N THR A 359 -16.35 8.32 -18.33
CA THR A 359 -17.67 7.89 -18.85
C THR A 359 -17.86 6.37 -18.75
N ARG A 360 -16.78 5.60 -19.03
CA ARG A 360 -16.79 4.14 -18.88
C ARG A 360 -17.01 3.70 -17.43
N PHE A 361 -16.40 4.38 -16.47
CA PHE A 361 -16.58 4.08 -15.04
C PHE A 361 -18.02 4.31 -14.60
N VAL A 362 -18.65 5.41 -15.05
CA VAL A 362 -20.06 5.72 -14.80
C VAL A 362 -20.97 4.62 -15.35
N ALA A 363 -20.74 4.22 -16.60
CA ALA A 363 -21.53 3.19 -17.25
C ALA A 363 -21.41 1.84 -16.53
N HIS A 364 -20.19 1.44 -16.17
CA HIS A 364 -19.90 0.18 -15.50
C HIS A 364 -20.54 0.07 -14.12
N ASN A 365 -20.58 1.16 -13.36
CA ASN A 365 -21.09 1.17 -11.99
C ASN A 365 -22.56 1.61 -11.87
N GLY A 366 -23.21 1.94 -12.99
CA GLY A 366 -24.61 2.38 -13.02
C GLY A 366 -24.82 3.77 -12.41
N LEU A 367 -23.90 4.71 -12.63
CA LEU A 367 -23.88 6.03 -11.96
C LEU A 367 -24.54 7.17 -12.76
N GLN A 368 -25.25 6.85 -13.84
CA GLN A 368 -25.76 7.84 -14.80
C GLN A 368 -26.69 8.87 -14.15
N SER A 369 -27.59 8.44 -13.26
CA SER A 369 -28.49 9.37 -12.59
C SER A 369 -27.74 10.34 -11.67
N ALA A 370 -26.67 9.90 -11.02
CA ALA A 370 -25.85 10.78 -10.16
C ALA A 370 -25.10 11.85 -10.97
N VAL A 371 -24.73 11.53 -12.20
CA VAL A 371 -24.17 12.51 -13.16
C VAL A 371 -25.25 13.51 -13.59
N GLN A 372 -26.44 13.01 -13.95
CA GLN A 372 -27.57 13.86 -14.34
C GLN A 372 -28.00 14.82 -13.21
N ASP A 373 -27.95 14.35 -11.96
CA ASP A 373 -28.25 15.14 -10.77
C ASP A 373 -27.09 16.08 -10.36
N GLY A 374 -25.94 16.01 -11.03
CA GLY A 374 -24.77 16.86 -10.74
C GLY A 374 -23.96 16.47 -9.50
N PHE A 375 -24.19 15.28 -8.92
CA PHE A 375 -23.43 14.80 -7.75
C PHE A 375 -22.07 14.20 -8.13
N LEU A 376 -21.94 13.68 -9.36
CA LEU A 376 -20.72 13.08 -9.89
C LEU A 376 -20.23 13.83 -11.12
N ARG A 377 -18.96 14.23 -11.12
CA ARG A 377 -18.32 14.83 -12.29
C ARG A 377 -17.79 13.72 -13.20
N VAL A 378 -18.01 13.89 -14.49
CA VAL A 378 -17.40 13.04 -15.53
C VAL A 378 -16.20 13.79 -16.09
N GLU A 379 -15.10 13.08 -16.32
CA GLU A 379 -13.96 13.65 -17.05
C GLU A 379 -14.45 14.00 -18.46
N ASP A 380 -14.25 15.25 -18.88
CA ASP A 380 -14.62 15.66 -20.23
C ASP A 380 -13.78 14.80 -21.18
N ASP A 381 -14.43 13.95 -22.01
CA ASP A 381 -13.77 13.15 -23.05
C ASP A 381 -13.20 14.05 -24.19
N ASP A 382 -12.98 15.33 -23.91
CA ASP A 382 -12.55 16.37 -24.83
C ASP A 382 -11.05 16.32 -25.06
N THR A 383 -10.61 15.51 -26.02
CA THR A 383 -9.65 15.91 -27.09
C THR A 383 -9.39 14.77 -28.09
N ASP A 384 -10.38 14.42 -28.91
CA ASP A 384 -10.06 13.90 -30.26
C ASP A 384 -11.17 14.07 -31.32
N SER A 385 -12.23 14.84 -31.02
CA SER A 385 -13.31 15.11 -31.98
C SER A 385 -13.15 16.47 -32.66
N HIS A 386 -12.02 16.70 -33.34
CA HIS A 386 -12.04 17.60 -34.50
C HIS A 386 -12.77 16.90 -35.64
N GLN A 387 -14.10 16.86 -35.58
CA GLN A 387 -14.93 16.51 -36.72
C GLN A 387 -15.24 17.80 -37.49
N PRO A 388 -14.65 18.04 -38.68
CA PRO A 388 -15.00 19.21 -39.47
C PRO A 388 -16.37 19.00 -40.12
N ALA A 389 -17.20 20.04 -40.11
CA ALA A 389 -18.48 20.08 -40.79
C ALA A 389 -18.33 19.81 -42.32
N PRO A 390 -19.35 19.22 -42.98
CA PRO A 390 -19.26 18.87 -44.39
C PRO A 390 -19.27 20.13 -45.26
N THR A 391 -18.13 20.43 -45.91
CA THR A 391 -18.00 21.49 -46.93
C THR A 391 -17.33 20.88 -48.18
N PRO A 392 -17.76 21.26 -49.41
CA PRO A 392 -17.67 20.41 -50.60
C PRO A 392 -16.28 20.35 -51.25
N LEU A 393 -15.99 19.19 -51.86
CA LEU A 393 -15.00 18.80 -52.91
C LEU A 393 -13.72 19.64 -53.14
N PRO A 394 -12.61 18.96 -53.51
CA PRO A 394 -11.35 18.93 -52.79
C PRO A 394 -10.34 19.90 -53.40
N ARG A 395 -9.81 20.79 -52.57
CA ARG A 395 -8.53 21.46 -52.84
C ARG A 395 -7.45 20.65 -52.14
N LEU A 396 -6.38 20.28 -52.87
CA LEU A 396 -5.21 19.61 -52.30
C LEU A 396 -4.69 20.41 -51.10
N GLU A 397 -4.96 19.92 -49.91
CA GLU A 397 -4.36 20.39 -48.67
C GLU A 397 -2.96 19.79 -48.55
N PRO A 398 -1.95 20.57 -48.11
CA PRO A 398 -0.62 20.06 -47.84
C PRO A 398 -0.69 19.02 -46.70
N SER A 399 0.00 17.90 -46.89
CA SER A 399 0.14 16.83 -45.90
C SER A 399 0.44 17.42 -44.52
N PRO A 400 -0.27 17.01 -43.45
CA PRO A 400 0.00 17.49 -42.10
C PRO A 400 1.47 17.24 -41.78
N THR A 401 2.19 18.32 -41.47
CA THR A 401 3.58 18.26 -41.03
C THR A 401 3.63 17.38 -39.79
N GLN A 402 4.15 16.16 -39.96
CA GLN A 402 4.35 15.21 -38.88
C GLN A 402 5.22 15.89 -37.82
N ILE A 403 4.64 16.20 -36.66
CA ILE A 403 5.40 16.74 -35.54
C ILE A 403 6.24 15.59 -35.02
N ASP A 404 7.47 15.51 -35.51
CA ASP A 404 8.43 14.54 -35.03
C ASP A 404 8.72 14.81 -33.55
N PHE A 405 8.73 13.74 -32.77
CA PHE A 405 9.12 13.78 -31.36
C PHE A 405 10.54 14.35 -31.26
N LEU A 406 10.65 15.57 -30.76
CA LEU A 406 11.93 16.26 -30.56
C LEU A 406 12.57 15.74 -29.27
N SER A 407 13.64 14.97 -29.41
CA SER A 407 14.47 14.55 -28.29
C SER A 407 15.09 15.77 -27.60
N THR A 408 14.66 16.06 -26.38
CA THR A 408 15.32 17.05 -25.53
C THR A 408 16.47 16.39 -24.78
N THR A 409 17.66 16.97 -24.83
CA THR A 409 18.79 16.56 -23.98
C THR A 409 18.47 16.80 -22.52
N GLY A 410 18.85 15.88 -21.64
CA GLY A 410 18.65 15.98 -20.19
C GLY A 410 17.60 15.01 -19.65
N HIS A 411 16.97 15.37 -18.54
CA HIS A 411 15.97 14.54 -17.87
C HIS A 411 14.55 14.94 -18.28
N THR A 412 13.82 14.00 -18.88
CA THR A 412 12.40 14.19 -19.24
C THR A 412 11.54 13.24 -18.39
N TYR A 413 10.52 13.80 -17.75
CA TYR A 413 9.58 13.05 -16.90
C TYR A 413 8.24 12.91 -17.60
N PHE A 414 7.70 11.68 -17.61
CA PHE A 414 6.37 11.39 -18.14
C PHE A 414 5.46 11.00 -16.99
N ALA A 415 4.36 11.75 -16.81
CA ALA A 415 3.28 11.37 -15.92
C ALA A 415 2.30 10.48 -16.69
N LEU A 416 2.02 9.29 -16.17
CA LEU A 416 1.11 8.33 -16.77
C LEU A 416 -0.14 8.20 -15.90
N SER A 417 -1.30 8.17 -16.54
CA SER A 417 -2.60 7.95 -15.88
C SER A 417 -2.74 6.50 -15.42
N GLU A 418 -2.26 5.55 -16.22
CA GLU A 418 -2.34 4.12 -15.95
C GLU A 418 -0.94 3.47 -16.06
N GLU A 419 -0.61 2.58 -15.12
CA GLU A 419 0.72 1.94 -15.07
C GLU A 419 1.02 1.09 -16.31
N PHE A 420 -0.01 0.59 -17.00
CA PHE A 420 0.18 -0.26 -18.17
C PHE A 420 0.55 0.54 -19.44
N ASP A 421 0.31 1.85 -19.48
CA ASP A 421 0.73 2.73 -20.58
C ASP A 421 2.26 2.90 -20.64
N ALA A 422 2.95 2.54 -19.56
CA ALA A 422 4.40 2.60 -19.50
C ALA A 422 5.06 1.71 -20.54
N ILE A 423 4.52 0.52 -20.81
CA ILE A 423 5.14 -0.41 -21.76
C ILE A 423 5.11 0.14 -23.20
N PRO A 424 3.96 0.58 -23.74
CA PRO A 424 3.92 1.30 -25.02
C PRO A 424 4.85 2.51 -25.07
N LEU A 425 4.89 3.34 -24.02
CA LEU A 425 5.75 4.51 -23.97
C LEU A 425 7.24 4.14 -23.98
N MET A 426 7.67 3.16 -23.17
CA MET A 426 9.05 2.66 -23.16
C MET A 426 9.46 2.14 -24.53
N CYS A 427 8.60 1.36 -25.20
CA CYS A 427 8.84 0.87 -26.56
C CYS A 427 8.96 2.02 -27.56
N PHE A 428 8.09 3.02 -27.48
CA PHE A 428 8.11 4.19 -28.34
C PHE A 428 9.42 4.96 -28.18
N ILE A 429 9.80 5.32 -26.95
CA ILE A 429 11.07 6.01 -26.66
C ILE A 429 12.24 5.15 -27.13
N ALA A 430 12.26 3.86 -26.77
CA ALA A 430 13.35 2.96 -27.16
C ALA A 430 13.49 2.81 -28.67
N SER A 431 12.41 2.98 -29.44
CA SER A 431 12.44 2.94 -30.91
C SER A 431 13.17 4.12 -31.55
N LYS A 432 13.30 5.24 -30.83
CA LYS A 432 13.91 6.49 -31.33
C LYS A 432 15.44 6.55 -31.16
N TYR A 433 16.02 5.59 -30.46
CA TYR A 433 17.45 5.54 -30.12
C TYR A 433 18.05 4.18 -30.46
N ASP A 434 19.37 4.11 -30.62
CA ASP A 434 20.07 2.88 -31.00
C ASP A 434 20.49 2.06 -29.78
N LYS A 435 20.98 2.71 -28.73
CA LYS A 435 21.44 2.09 -27.47
C LYS A 435 20.65 2.62 -26.28
N VAL A 436 19.74 1.79 -25.79
CA VAL A 436 18.82 2.17 -24.70
C VAL A 436 19.00 1.27 -23.50
N ILE A 437 19.10 1.86 -22.30
CA ILE A 437 19.11 1.13 -21.04
C ILE A 437 17.79 1.38 -20.31
N CYS A 438 17.05 0.33 -19.98
CA CYS A 438 15.83 0.41 -19.18
C CYS A 438 16.11 -0.14 -17.77
N PHE A 439 15.99 0.72 -16.78
CA PHE A 439 16.00 0.37 -15.36
C PHE A 439 14.58 0.10 -14.88
N LEU A 440 14.29 -1.16 -14.55
CA LEU A 440 12.94 -1.63 -14.19
C LEU A 440 12.89 -2.12 -12.75
N GLU A 441 11.73 -1.95 -12.11
CA GLU A 441 11.45 -2.52 -10.79
C GLU A 441 11.28 -4.06 -10.86
N GLY A 442 11.90 -4.75 -9.90
CA GLY A 442 11.73 -6.19 -9.71
C GLY A 442 12.62 -7.05 -10.62
N GLN A 443 13.73 -7.53 -10.06
CA GLN A 443 14.71 -8.40 -10.73
C GLN A 443 14.11 -9.65 -11.40
N GLY A 444 13.15 -10.32 -10.75
CA GLY A 444 12.51 -11.53 -11.30
C GLY A 444 11.66 -11.30 -12.55
N SER A 445 11.34 -10.05 -12.88
CA SER A 445 10.49 -9.69 -14.02
C SER A 445 11.28 -9.44 -15.32
N LEU A 446 12.60 -9.21 -15.25
CA LEU A 446 13.42 -8.81 -16.40
C LEU A 446 13.32 -9.79 -17.58
N ARG A 447 13.27 -11.09 -17.32
CA ARG A 447 13.07 -12.13 -18.35
C ARG A 447 11.74 -11.99 -19.09
N HIS A 448 10.68 -11.55 -18.41
CA HIS A 448 9.37 -11.35 -19.01
C HIS A 448 9.37 -10.09 -19.87
N TYR A 449 9.96 -9.00 -19.37
CA TYR A 449 10.16 -7.77 -20.15
C TYR A 449 11.03 -8.00 -21.37
N GLN A 450 12.10 -8.80 -21.27
CA GLN A 450 12.96 -9.12 -22.40
C GLN A 450 12.17 -9.80 -23.54
N LYS A 451 11.35 -10.80 -23.22
CA LYS A 451 10.49 -11.47 -24.21
C LYS A 451 9.43 -10.52 -24.78
N LEU A 452 8.83 -9.69 -23.95
CA LEU A 452 7.76 -8.78 -24.35
C LEU A 452 8.29 -7.67 -25.26
N LEU A 453 9.30 -6.92 -24.80
CA LEU A 453 9.91 -5.81 -25.54
C LEU A 453 10.58 -6.32 -26.83
N GLY A 454 11.24 -7.49 -26.78
CA GLY A 454 11.80 -8.12 -27.97
C GLY A 454 10.74 -8.43 -29.03
N LYS A 455 9.54 -8.87 -28.62
CA LYS A 455 8.41 -9.10 -29.53
C LYS A 455 7.81 -7.80 -30.08
N ILE A 456 7.63 -6.78 -29.24
CA ILE A 456 7.00 -5.52 -29.65
C ILE A 456 7.92 -4.74 -30.59
N MET A 457 9.20 -4.62 -30.25
CA MET A 457 10.13 -3.76 -30.98
C MET A 457 10.84 -4.48 -32.12
N GLY A 458 10.87 -5.83 -32.12
CA GLY A 458 11.66 -6.61 -33.09
C GLY A 458 13.18 -6.39 -32.97
N ARG A 459 13.66 -5.97 -31.79
CA ARG A 459 15.07 -5.64 -31.51
C ARG A 459 15.69 -6.63 -30.54
N SER A 460 17.02 -6.67 -30.49
CA SER A 460 17.75 -7.43 -29.48
C SER A 460 17.56 -6.78 -28.11
N VAL A 461 17.06 -7.56 -27.16
CA VAL A 461 16.88 -7.12 -25.77
C VAL A 461 17.72 -8.02 -24.86
N PHE A 462 18.69 -7.44 -24.17
CA PHE A 462 19.64 -8.09 -23.30
C PHE A 462 19.27 -7.88 -21.83
N TYR A 463 19.57 -8.85 -20.97
CA TYR A 463 19.39 -8.75 -19.52
C TYR A 463 20.34 -9.72 -18.79
N PRO A 464 20.71 -9.46 -17.53
CA PRO A 464 21.51 -10.39 -16.74
C PRO A 464 20.76 -11.71 -16.48
N THR A 465 21.36 -12.84 -16.86
CA THR A 465 20.74 -14.17 -16.72
C THR A 465 20.70 -14.67 -15.28
N ALA A 466 21.66 -14.25 -14.45
CA ALA A 466 21.72 -14.55 -13.02
C ALA A 466 21.60 -13.26 -12.20
N LEU A 467 20.59 -13.21 -11.35
CA LEU A 467 20.36 -12.11 -10.43
C LEU A 467 21.46 -12.09 -9.36
N SER A 468 21.97 -10.91 -8.99
CA SER A 468 23.07 -10.69 -8.02
C SER A 468 24.48 -11.15 -8.44
N ASN A 469 24.67 -11.57 -9.70
CA ASN A 469 25.99 -11.90 -10.20
C ASN A 469 26.54 -10.74 -11.05
N ASP A 470 27.55 -10.04 -10.52
CA ASP A 470 28.25 -8.95 -11.22
C ASP A 470 28.75 -9.42 -12.59
N HIS A 471 29.23 -10.67 -12.71
CA HIS A 471 29.66 -11.25 -13.98
C HIS A 471 28.51 -11.39 -14.99
N ALA A 472 27.30 -11.77 -14.55
CA ALA A 472 26.16 -11.87 -15.46
C ALA A 472 25.69 -10.49 -15.94
N THR A 473 25.86 -9.46 -15.11
CA THR A 473 25.61 -8.08 -15.50
C THR A 473 26.65 -7.59 -16.50
N GLU A 474 27.93 -7.87 -16.25
CA GLU A 474 29.04 -7.56 -17.15
C GLU A 474 28.88 -8.25 -18.51
N GLU A 475 28.52 -9.54 -18.53
CA GLU A 475 28.26 -10.28 -19.76
C GLU A 475 27.10 -9.68 -20.57
N ALA A 476 25.98 -9.36 -19.92
CA ALA A 476 24.84 -8.75 -20.59
C ALA A 476 25.18 -7.36 -21.16
N VAL A 477 25.96 -6.56 -20.42
CA VAL A 477 26.47 -5.26 -20.86
C VAL A 477 27.41 -5.42 -22.06
N LEU A 478 28.33 -6.38 -22.03
CA LEU A 478 29.25 -6.65 -23.14
C LEU A 478 28.48 -7.06 -24.40
N GLN A 479 27.47 -7.91 -24.28
CA GLN A 479 26.60 -8.30 -25.41
C GLN A 479 25.84 -7.09 -25.97
N PHE A 480 25.27 -6.25 -25.10
CA PHE A 480 24.55 -5.05 -25.48
C PHE A 480 25.43 -4.02 -26.22
N ILE A 481 26.63 -3.77 -25.71
CA ILE A 481 27.61 -2.87 -26.33
C ILE A 481 28.09 -3.44 -27.67
N SER A 482 28.35 -4.75 -27.72
CA SER A 482 28.86 -5.43 -28.92
C SER A 482 27.82 -5.59 -30.02
N ALA A 483 26.52 -5.42 -29.72
CA ALA A 483 25.46 -5.54 -30.71
C ALA A 483 25.62 -4.46 -31.79
N THR A 484 25.65 -4.87 -33.06
CA THR A 484 25.76 -3.93 -34.20
C THR A 484 24.42 -3.32 -34.60
N THR A 485 23.31 -3.84 -34.08
CA THR A 485 21.95 -3.35 -34.32
C THR A 485 21.41 -2.56 -33.12
N PRO A 486 20.35 -1.76 -33.31
CA PRO A 486 19.64 -1.12 -32.20
C PRO A 486 19.25 -2.15 -31.15
N ALA A 487 19.59 -1.86 -29.90
CA ALA A 487 19.49 -2.80 -28.80
C ALA A 487 18.98 -2.13 -27.53
N VAL A 488 18.36 -2.94 -26.68
CA VAL A 488 17.91 -2.51 -25.35
C VAL A 488 18.56 -3.39 -24.29
N LEU A 489 19.11 -2.78 -23.25
CA LEU A 489 19.60 -3.47 -22.05
C LEU A 489 18.60 -3.26 -20.91
N LEU A 490 18.15 -4.36 -20.30
CA LEU A 490 17.28 -4.31 -19.13
C LEU A 490 18.10 -4.55 -17.86
N LEU A 491 18.03 -3.60 -16.93
CA LEU A 491 18.66 -3.69 -15.62
C LEU A 491 17.61 -3.49 -14.53
N ALA A 492 17.87 -4.05 -13.35
CA ALA A 492 17.03 -3.75 -12.20
C ALA A 492 17.38 -2.36 -11.65
N CYS A 493 16.38 -1.65 -11.13
CA CYS A 493 16.57 -0.34 -10.52
C CYS A 493 17.54 -0.34 -9.32
N ASN A 494 17.75 -1.50 -8.70
CA ASN A 494 18.66 -1.69 -7.57
C ASN A 494 20.06 -2.21 -7.97
N THR A 495 20.40 -2.23 -9.26
CA THR A 495 21.75 -2.58 -9.71
C THR A 495 22.73 -1.51 -9.25
N ALA A 496 23.45 -1.78 -8.15
CA ALA A 496 24.37 -0.82 -7.53
C ALA A 496 25.67 -0.64 -8.31
N ASN A 497 26.15 -1.70 -8.96
CA ASN A 497 27.43 -1.72 -9.67
C ASN A 497 27.19 -1.82 -11.17
N LEU A 498 27.29 -0.69 -11.87
CA LEU A 498 27.28 -0.69 -13.33
C LEU A 498 28.70 -0.93 -13.86
N PRO A 499 28.90 -1.86 -14.80
CA PRO A 499 30.21 -2.07 -15.41
C PRO A 499 30.76 -0.78 -16.02
N SER A 500 32.02 -0.45 -15.73
CA SER A 500 32.67 0.81 -16.14
C SER A 500 32.71 1.00 -17.66
N ILE A 501 32.63 -0.08 -18.43
CA ILE A 501 32.59 -0.05 -19.89
C ILE A 501 31.38 0.73 -20.44
N LEU A 502 30.30 0.88 -19.66
CA LEU A 502 29.18 1.75 -20.02
C LEU A 502 29.57 3.23 -20.07
N ASN A 503 30.63 3.64 -19.37
CA ASN A 503 31.15 5.00 -19.39
C ASN A 503 32.05 5.27 -20.61
N GLU A 504 32.55 4.20 -21.26
CA GLU A 504 33.47 4.29 -22.40
C GLU A 504 32.74 4.32 -23.76
N ARG A 505 31.43 4.06 -23.77
CA ARG A 505 30.61 3.94 -24.97
C ARG A 505 29.41 4.87 -24.92
N SER A 506 28.96 5.34 -26.07
CA SER A 506 27.78 6.20 -26.15
C SER A 506 26.51 5.38 -25.87
N ILE A 507 25.82 5.78 -24.81
CA ILE A 507 24.44 5.36 -24.52
C ILE A 507 23.53 6.52 -24.93
N ASP A 508 22.54 6.23 -25.76
CA ASP A 508 21.69 7.28 -26.34
C ASP A 508 20.58 7.69 -25.38
N CYS A 509 20.05 6.74 -24.62
CA CYS A 509 18.91 6.97 -23.72
C CYS A 509 18.90 6.01 -22.53
N CYS A 510 18.57 6.54 -21.35
CA CYS A 510 18.25 5.77 -20.16
C CYS A 510 16.79 6.00 -19.78
N ILE A 511 16.04 4.92 -19.58
CA ILE A 511 14.64 4.91 -19.17
C ILE A 511 14.57 4.34 -17.75
N TYR A 512 13.94 5.07 -16.83
CA TYR A 512 13.76 4.63 -15.44
C TYR A 512 12.26 4.41 -15.17
N TRP A 513 11.88 3.20 -14.77
CA TRP A 513 10.49 2.83 -14.50
C TRP A 513 10.33 2.05 -13.19
N GLY A 514 9.31 2.39 -12.41
CA GLY A 514 9.00 1.75 -11.12
C GLY A 514 9.73 2.33 -9.90
N PHE A 515 10.03 3.64 -9.90
CA PHE A 515 10.57 4.31 -8.71
C PHE A 515 9.44 4.89 -7.85
N GLY A 516 9.20 4.28 -6.68
CA GLY A 516 8.35 4.87 -5.63
C GLY A 516 9.05 5.95 -4.79
N ILE A 517 10.33 6.23 -5.03
CA ILE A 517 11.16 7.17 -4.27
C ILE A 517 11.94 8.05 -5.26
N PRO A 518 12.04 9.38 -5.07
CA PRO A 518 12.84 10.25 -5.94
C PRO A 518 14.30 9.75 -6.03
N LEU A 519 14.83 9.72 -7.26
CA LEU A 519 16.21 9.31 -7.54
C LEU A 519 17.16 10.08 -6.61
N LYS A 520 17.91 9.35 -5.77
CA LYS A 520 19.04 9.97 -5.06
C LYS A 520 20.08 10.39 -6.12
N PRO A 521 20.77 11.53 -5.96
CA PRO A 521 21.76 12.07 -6.91
C PRO A 521 23.05 11.23 -7.05
N GLY A 522 23.01 9.92 -6.80
CA GLY A 522 24.16 9.02 -6.93
C GLY A 522 24.34 8.43 -8.33
N ILE A 523 23.43 8.68 -9.27
CA ILE A 523 23.47 8.17 -10.66
C ILE A 523 23.92 9.29 -11.64
N ASP A 524 24.67 10.29 -11.15
CA ASP A 524 25.24 11.37 -11.97
C ASP A 524 26.45 10.90 -12.81
N HIS A 525 26.82 9.62 -12.75
CA HIS A 525 28.03 9.09 -13.39
C HIS A 525 27.87 8.70 -14.88
N LEU A 526 26.64 8.62 -15.39
CA LEU A 526 26.37 8.29 -16.82
C LEU A 526 26.04 9.51 -17.68
N THR A 527 26.16 10.74 -17.14
CA THR A 527 25.91 11.95 -17.91
C THR A 527 27.03 12.17 -18.93
N LEU A 528 26.66 12.15 -20.22
CA LEU A 528 27.51 12.29 -21.40
C LEU A 528 28.53 13.44 -21.30
N ARG A 529 29.83 13.11 -21.41
CA ARG A 529 30.88 14.05 -21.87
C ARG A 529 30.72 14.24 -23.37
N ASN A 530 30.08 15.34 -23.79
CA ASN A 530 30.16 15.87 -25.15
C ASN A 530 31.05 17.12 -25.12
N ASP A 531 32.37 16.96 -25.00
CA ASP A 531 33.33 18.08 -24.97
C ASP A 531 34.22 18.19 -26.23
N ASP A 532 33.98 17.42 -27.29
CA ASP A 532 34.82 17.45 -28.51
C ASP A 532 34.08 17.90 -29.79
N LEU A 533 33.39 19.04 -29.70
CA LEU A 533 33.05 19.86 -30.87
C LEU A 533 33.63 21.25 -30.64
N SER A 534 34.92 21.40 -30.94
CA SER A 534 35.61 22.67 -31.02
C SER A 534 35.01 23.54 -32.13
N ASP A 535 34.42 24.67 -31.75
CA ASP A 535 34.03 25.75 -32.66
C ASP A 535 35.26 26.36 -33.37
N PRO A 536 35.16 26.75 -34.65
CA PRO A 536 36.21 27.51 -35.32
C PRO A 536 36.25 28.96 -34.82
N PRO A 537 37.41 29.63 -34.84
CA PRO A 537 37.57 30.97 -34.27
C PRO A 537 36.81 32.01 -35.10
N CYS A 538 35.90 32.74 -34.45
CA CYS A 538 35.32 33.96 -35.01
C CYS A 538 36.38 35.07 -35.03
N ASP A 539 36.78 35.47 -36.23
CA ASP A 539 37.53 36.68 -36.48
C ASP A 539 36.73 37.91 -36.04
N SER A 540 37.35 38.72 -35.19
CA SER A 540 36.83 39.95 -34.64
C SER A 540 37.12 41.10 -35.59
N HIS A 541 36.14 41.51 -36.38
CA HIS A 541 36.18 42.82 -37.04
C HIS A 541 35.70 43.92 -36.10
N GLN A 542 36.66 44.73 -35.66
CA GLN A 542 36.45 46.05 -35.08
C GLN A 542 35.71 46.97 -36.07
N LEU A 543 34.65 47.63 -35.61
CA LEU A 543 34.15 48.87 -36.21
C LEU A 543 34.33 49.99 -35.19
N GLN A 544 35.44 50.72 -35.34
CA GLN A 544 35.55 52.11 -34.89
C GLN A 544 34.80 53.00 -35.89
N GLY A 545 33.96 53.88 -35.37
CA GLY A 545 33.27 54.90 -36.15
C GLY A 545 34.17 56.08 -36.53
N THR A 546 33.87 56.66 -37.68
CA THR A 546 33.99 58.08 -38.11
C THR A 546 32.97 58.21 -39.25
N GLY A 547 32.16 59.24 -39.45
CA GLY A 547 32.30 60.67 -39.26
C GLY A 547 31.73 61.33 -40.53
N ILE A 548 30.91 62.38 -40.34
CA ILE A 548 30.09 63.16 -41.31
C ILE A 548 28.67 62.63 -41.53
#